data_AF-A1VVE3-F1
#
_entry.id   AF-A1VVE3-F1
#
_cell.length_a   1.000
_cell.length_b   1.000
_cell.length_c   1.000
_cell.angle_alpha   90.00
_cell.angle_beta   90.00
_cell.angle_gamma   90.00
#
_symmetry.space_group_name_H-M   'P 1'
#
loop_
_entity.id
_entity.type
_entity.pdbx_description
1 polymer ?
#
loop_
_entity_poly.entity_id
_entity_poly.type
_entity_poly.pdbx_seq_one_letter_code
_entity_poly.pdbx_strand_id
1 'polypeptide(L)'
;MGEKLARLRMARRLRQADAAARAGIARSTAALIEKGDLSRTQAQILRYLEAIAPGVSLLSLLQEDDPSLQALAAREATRRVRPLGVAELKKLDF
;
A
#
# COMPACT_ATOMS: atom_id res chain seq x y z
N MET A 1 -2.42 -6.92 8.04
CA MET A 1 -3.50 -5.92 7.80
C MET A 1 -2.94 -4.51 7.67
N GLY A 2 -2.17 -4.00 8.63
CA GLY A 2 -1.57 -2.65 8.55
C GLY A 2 -0.77 -2.38 7.27
N GLU A 3 0.07 -3.34 6.87
CA GLU A 3 0.83 -3.25 5.62
C GLU A 3 -0.07 -3.14 4.38
N LYS A 4 -1.18 -3.88 4.31
CA LYS A 4 -2.15 -3.78 3.20
C LYS A 4 -2.76 -2.37 3.12
N LEU A 5 -3.09 -1.75 4.27
CA LEU A 5 -3.55 -0.36 4.31
C LEU A 5 -2.47 0.62 3.83
N ALA A 6 -1.23 0.44 4.27
CA ALA A 6 -0.11 1.26 3.82
C ALA A 6 0.10 1.13 2.30
N ARG A 7 0.08 -0.10 1.79
CA ARG A 7 0.24 -0.41 0.37
C ARG A 7 -0.89 0.19 -0.47
N LEU A 8 -2.14 0.05 -0.03
CA LEU A 8 -3.30 0.67 -0.68
C LEU A 8 -3.18 2.21 -0.68
N ARG A 9 -2.78 2.82 0.44
CA ARG A 9 -2.56 4.27 0.53
C ARG A 9 -1.50 4.74 -0.47
N MET A 10 -0.37 4.03 -0.55
CA MET A 10 0.71 4.34 -1.49
C MET A 10 0.27 4.15 -2.95
N ALA A 11 -0.47 3.08 -3.25
CA ALA A 11 -1.03 2.81 -4.57
C ALA A 11 -1.95 3.95 -5.03
N ARG A 12 -2.76 4.50 -4.12
CA ARG A 12 -3.62 5.66 -4.33
C ARG A 12 -2.92 7.01 -4.18
N ARG A 13 -1.58 7.03 -4.01
CA ARG A 13 -0.74 8.22 -3.93
C ARG A 13 -1.12 9.20 -2.82
N LEU A 14 -1.65 8.70 -1.71
CA LEU A 14 -2.01 9.52 -0.55
C LEU A 14 -0.85 9.58 0.45
N ARG A 15 -0.57 10.77 1.00
CA ARG A 15 0.34 10.87 2.15
C ARG A 15 -0.37 10.35 3.39
N GLN A 16 0.40 9.75 4.29
CA GLN A 16 -0.13 9.25 5.57
C GLN A 16 -0.78 10.37 6.40
N ALA A 17 -0.22 11.58 6.36
CA ALA A 17 -0.78 12.74 7.05
C ALA A 17 -2.17 13.14 6.49
N ASP A 18 -2.33 13.11 5.17
CA ASP A 18 -3.59 13.49 4.52
C ASP A 18 -4.69 12.46 4.79
N ALA A 19 -4.35 11.17 4.73
CA ALA A 19 -5.26 10.09 5.10
C ALA A 19 -5.67 10.15 6.58
N ALA A 20 -4.72 10.47 7.47
CA ALA A 20 -4.99 10.64 8.90
C ALA A 20 -5.95 11.81 9.16
N ALA A 21 -5.71 12.96 8.51
CA ALA A 21 -6.57 14.13 8.61
C ALA A 21 -8.00 13.83 8.13
N ARG A 22 -8.16 13.13 7.00
CA ARG A 22 -9.46 12.69 6.48
C ARG A 22 -10.18 11.71 7.40
N ALA A 23 -9.44 10.83 8.08
CA ALA A 23 -9.98 9.88 9.04
C ALA A 23 -10.28 10.50 10.42
N GLY A 24 -9.95 11.78 10.64
CA GLY A 24 -10.10 12.43 11.95
C GLY A 24 -9.20 11.84 13.03
N ILE A 25 -8.00 11.36 12.67
CA ILE A 25 -7.03 10.77 13.61
C ILE A 25 -5.67 11.46 13.53
N ALA A 26 -4.87 11.35 14.59
CA ALA A 26 -3.50 11.83 14.58
C ALA A 26 -2.65 11.03 13.57
N ARG A 27 -1.65 11.69 12.95
CA ARG A 27 -0.69 11.02 12.07
C ARG A 27 0.03 9.85 12.76
N SER A 28 0.34 10.00 14.06
CA SER A 28 0.94 8.91 14.86
C SER A 28 0.01 7.71 14.98
N THR A 29 -1.30 7.91 15.09
CA THR A 29 -2.30 6.83 15.07
C THR A 29 -2.32 6.13 13.72
N ALA A 30 -2.29 6.87 12.61
CA ALA A 30 -2.20 6.29 11.27
C ALA A 30 -0.91 5.46 11.09
N ALA A 31 0.23 5.94 11.59
CA ALA A 31 1.48 5.21 11.58
C ALA A 31 1.40 3.88 12.36
N LEU A 32 0.76 3.88 13.53
CA LEU A 32 0.55 2.67 14.33
C LEU A 32 -0.42 1.68 13.66
N ILE A 33 -1.48 2.19 13.01
CA ILE A 33 -2.38 1.36 12.20
C ILE A 33 -1.62 0.68 11.06
N GLU A 34 -0.81 1.43 10.31
CA GLU A 34 0.00 0.90 9.21
C GLU A 34 1.07 -0.09 9.68
N LYS A 35 1.61 0.10 10.89
CA LYS A 35 2.50 -0.87 11.54
C LYS A 35 1.78 -2.15 12.00
N GLY A 36 0.45 -2.13 12.09
CA GLY A 36 -0.34 -3.26 12.57
C GLY A 36 -0.38 -3.38 14.08
N ASP A 37 -0.31 -2.25 14.79
CA ASP A 37 -0.44 -2.21 16.25
C ASP A 37 -1.82 -2.77 16.69
N LEU A 38 -1.80 -3.79 17.55
CA LEU A 38 -2.99 -4.52 18.00
C LEU A 38 -3.86 -3.73 18.99
N SER A 39 -3.36 -2.65 19.57
CA SER A 39 -4.15 -1.77 20.45
C SER A 39 -5.08 -0.84 19.67
N ARG A 40 -5.08 -0.89 18.33
CA ARG A 40 -5.99 -0.11 17.48
C ARG A 40 -7.33 -0.79 17.35
N THR A 41 -8.41 -0.03 17.48
CA THR A 41 -9.75 -0.59 17.37
C THR A 41 -10.12 -0.88 15.91
N GLN A 42 -10.98 -1.87 15.68
CA GLN A 42 -11.51 -2.14 14.35
C GLN A 42 -12.21 -0.91 13.75
N ALA A 43 -12.87 -0.09 14.57
CA ALA A 43 -13.50 1.15 14.11
C ALA A 43 -12.48 2.18 13.60
N GLN A 44 -11.32 2.33 14.25
CA GLN A 44 -10.24 3.19 13.76
C GLN A 44 -9.69 2.70 12.43
N ILE A 45 -9.53 1.38 12.29
CA ILE A 45 -9.05 0.73 11.07
C ILE A 45 -10.03 0.97 9.92
N LEU A 46 -11.33 0.80 10.15
CA LEU A 46 -12.37 1.02 9.13
C LEU A 46 -12.49 2.49 8.73
N ARG A 47 -12.41 3.42 9.69
CA ARG A 47 -12.37 4.87 9.37
C ARG A 47 -11.14 5.24 8.54
N TYR A 48 -9.99 4.64 8.84
CA TYR A 48 -8.78 4.88 8.08
C TYR A 48 -8.85 4.28 6.66
N LEU A 49 -9.45 3.10 6.52
CA LEU A 49 -9.75 2.50 5.21
C LEU A 49 -10.66 3.41 4.38
N GLU A 50 -11.77 3.88 4.95
CA GLU A 50 -12.71 4.78 4.25
C GLU A 50 -12.04 6.09 3.81
N ALA A 51 -11.14 6.63 4.63
CA ALA A 51 -10.38 7.84 4.29
C ALA A 51 -9.36 7.64 3.15
N ILE A 52 -8.84 6.41 2.98
CA ILE A 52 -7.91 6.05 1.90
C ILE A 52 -8.66 5.70 0.62
N ALA A 53 -9.72 4.92 0.75
CA ALA A 53 -10.47 4.34 -0.36
C ALA A 53 -11.96 4.27 -0.01
N PRO A 54 -12.71 5.37 -0.25
CA PRO A 54 -14.13 5.42 0.06
C PRO A 54 -14.92 4.30 -0.62
N GLY A 55 -15.80 3.64 0.14
CA GLY A 55 -16.63 2.54 -0.36
C GLY A 55 -15.91 1.20 -0.55
N VAL A 56 -14.62 1.10 -0.23
CA VAL A 56 -13.88 -0.17 -0.26
C VAL A 56 -14.15 -0.96 1.02
N SER A 57 -14.60 -2.20 0.85
CA SER A 57 -14.83 -3.11 1.98
C SER A 57 -13.52 -3.62 2.58
N LEU A 58 -13.57 -4.03 3.85
CA LEU A 58 -12.44 -4.72 4.49
C LEU A 58 -12.06 -6.00 3.75
N LEU A 59 -13.04 -6.75 3.22
CA LEU A 59 -12.79 -7.96 2.45
C LEU A 59 -11.99 -7.66 1.18
N SER A 60 -12.41 -6.64 0.41
CA SER A 60 -11.72 -6.21 -0.81
C SER A 60 -10.29 -5.74 -0.53
N LEU A 61 -10.05 -5.08 0.60
CA LEU A 61 -8.69 -4.77 1.05
C LEU A 61 -7.86 -6.03 1.30
N LEU A 62 -8.43 -7.05 1.95
CA LEU A 62 -7.73 -8.30 2.26
C LEU A 62 -7.41 -9.11 1.00
N GLN A 63 -8.33 -9.08 0.02
CA GLN A 63 -8.17 -9.71 -1.30
C GLN A 63 -7.27 -8.91 -2.26
N GLU A 64 -6.96 -7.65 -1.94
CA GLU A 64 -6.15 -6.75 -2.78
C GLU A 64 -6.79 -6.45 -4.14
N ASP A 65 -8.11 -6.35 -4.19
CA ASP A 65 -8.89 -6.17 -5.42
C ASP A 65 -8.87 -4.74 -5.99
N ASP A 66 -8.22 -3.79 -5.31
CA ASP A 66 -8.15 -2.42 -5.78
C ASP A 66 -7.28 -2.32 -7.05
N PRO A 67 -7.81 -1.77 -8.17
CA PRO A 67 -7.04 -1.64 -9.42
C PRO A 67 -5.73 -0.85 -9.25
N SER A 68 -5.66 0.06 -8.27
CA SER A 68 -4.45 0.83 -7.97
C SER A 68 -3.32 -0.07 -7.47
N LEU A 69 -3.64 -1.16 -6.74
CA LEU A 69 -2.66 -2.13 -6.28
C LEU A 69 -2.04 -2.89 -7.45
N GLN A 70 -2.85 -3.25 -8.45
CA GLN A 70 -2.36 -3.87 -9.69
C GLN A 70 -1.43 -2.92 -10.46
N ALA A 71 -1.84 -1.65 -10.61
CA ALA A 71 -1.01 -0.64 -11.26
C ALA A 71 0.31 -0.38 -10.50
N LEU A 72 0.29 -0.42 -9.17
CA LEU A 72 1.49 -0.31 -8.34
C LEU A 72 2.41 -1.52 -8.53
N ALA A 73 1.86 -2.73 -8.50
CA ALA A 73 2.61 -3.98 -8.69
C ALA A 73 3.29 -4.02 -10.06
N ALA A 74 2.60 -3.63 -11.12
CA ALA A 74 3.17 -3.54 -12.47
C ALA A 74 4.39 -2.59 -12.52
N ARG A 75 4.28 -1.41 -11.90
CA ARG A 75 5.39 -0.44 -11.82
C ARG A 75 6.58 -0.98 -11.01
N GLU A 76 6.31 -1.65 -9.89
CA GLU A 76 7.35 -2.28 -9.08
C GLU A 76 8.07 -3.40 -9.84
N ALA A 77 7.33 -4.20 -10.64
CA ALA A 77 7.90 -5.25 -11.47
C ALA A 77 8.82 -4.69 -12.57
N THR A 78 8.39 -3.65 -13.29
CA THR A 78 9.23 -2.99 -14.31
C THR A 78 10.53 -2.43 -13.71
N ARG A 79 10.49 -1.92 -12.48
CA ARG A 79 11.67 -1.36 -11.81
C ARG A 79 12.61 -2.41 -11.22
N ARG A 80 12.13 -3.63 -10.96
CA ARG A 80 12.88 -4.73 -10.32
C ARG A 80 13.71 -5.58 -11.28
N VAL A 81 13.78 -5.24 -12.57
CA VAL A 81 14.70 -5.91 -13.49
C VAL A 81 16.13 -5.60 -13.05
N ARG A 82 16.81 -6.59 -12.47
CA ARG A 82 18.25 -6.51 -12.20
C ARG A 82 18.95 -6.33 -13.55
N PRO A 83 19.83 -5.32 -13.74
CA PRO A 83 20.63 -5.27 -14.95
C PRO A 83 21.42 -6.59 -15.04
N LEU A 84 21.42 -7.20 -16.23
CA LEU A 84 22.16 -8.43 -16.49
C LEU A 84 23.61 -8.24 -16.04
N GLY A 85 24.18 -9.24 -15.36
CA GLY A 85 25.59 -9.20 -15.03
C GLY A 85 26.44 -9.23 -16.31
N VAL A 86 27.67 -8.71 -16.26
CA VAL A 86 28.60 -8.71 -17.41
C VAL A 86 28.77 -10.11 -18.04
N ALA A 87 28.70 -11.16 -17.22
CA ALA A 87 28.76 -12.55 -17.66
C ALA A 87 27.49 -13.05 -18.37
N GLU A 88 26.33 -12.48 -18.06
CA GLU A 88 25.05 -12.81 -18.72
C GLU A 88 24.87 -12.01 -20.01
N LEU A 89 25.35 -10.76 -20.06
CA LEU A 89 25.42 -9.97 -21.30
C LEU A 89 26.28 -10.67 -22.37
N LYS A 90 27.45 -11.21 -21.99
CA LYS A 90 28.32 -11.96 -22.92
C LYS A 90 27.69 -13.20 -23.55
N LYS A 91 26.59 -13.73 -22.97
CA LYS A 91 25.84 -14.87 -23.53
C LYS A 91 24.77 -14.44 -24.53
N LEU A 92 24.50 -13.13 -24.64
CA LEU A 92 23.50 -12.54 -25.53
C LEU A 92 24.12 -11.82 -26.74
N ASP A 93 25.44 -11.71 -26.79
CA ASP A 93 26.17 -11.35 -28.01
C ASP A 93 26.16 -12.58 -28.94
N PHE A 94 25.34 -12.52 -29.99
CA PHE A 94 25.25 -13.54 -31.05
C PHE A 94 26.42 -13.45 -32.04
#